data_AF-A0A097QW67-F1
#
_entry.id   AF-A0A097QW67-F1
#
_cell.length_a   1.000
_cell.length_b   1.000
_cell.length_c   1.000
_cell.angle_alpha   90.00
_cell.angle_beta   90.00
_cell.angle_gamma   90.00
#
_symmetry.space_group_name_H-M   'P 1'
#
loop_
_entity.id
_entity.type
_entity.pdbx_description
1 polymer ?
#
loop_
_entity_poly.entity_id
_entity_poly.type
_entity_poly.pdbx_seq_one_letter_code
_entity_poly.pdbx_strand_id
1 'polypeptide(L)'
;MRSRNYVLAFVVLALVDALTTWFGVRAGFQEANPLVAERLSSPLAFFGSYALFTALGVGVVEVSIRLEKLNPVFKLIALGMVVLKGIPAVNNLLLLTGLGPSGVVATTPKFLLTLALSGWP
;
A
#
# COMPACT_ATOMS: atom_id res chain seq x y z
N MET A 1 12.78 13.41 7.69
CA MET A 1 12.04 12.26 8.25
C MET A 1 13.01 11.14 8.60
N ARG A 2 12.97 10.57 9.82
CA ARG A 2 13.83 9.43 10.19
C ARG A 2 13.43 8.19 9.39
N SER A 3 14.37 7.31 9.00
CA SER A 3 14.13 6.06 8.24
C SER A 3 12.87 5.31 8.71
N ARG A 4 12.72 5.27 10.03
CA ARG A 4 11.61 4.68 10.77
C ARG A 4 10.22 5.16 10.32
N ASN A 5 10.07 6.40 9.85
CA ASN A 5 8.78 6.93 9.40
C ASN A 5 8.32 6.30 8.08
N TYR A 6 9.23 6.05 7.13
CA TYR A 6 8.89 5.40 5.86
C TYR A 6 8.49 3.95 6.09
N VAL A 7 9.25 3.24 6.92
CA VAL A 7 8.94 1.86 7.31
C VAL A 7 7.59 1.78 8.03
N LEU A 8 7.35 2.65 9.02
CA LEU A 8 6.07 2.70 9.73
C LEU A 8 4.91 3.01 8.79
N ALA A 9 5.05 4.01 7.92
CA ALA A 9 4.03 4.34 6.92
C ALA A 9 3.74 3.16 6.00
N PHE A 10 4.77 2.49 5.50
CA PHE A 10 4.63 1.30 4.66
C PHE A 10 3.86 0.18 5.37
N VAL A 11 4.22 -0.12 6.62
CA VAL A 11 3.57 -1.17 7.42
C VAL A 11 2.12 -0.82 7.71
N VAL A 12 1.82 0.42 8.10
CA VAL A 12 0.44 0.87 8.36
C VAL A 12 -0.40 0.76 7.09
N LEU A 13 0.11 1.25 5.95
CA LEU A 13 -0.59 1.13 4.67
C LEU A 13 -0.81 -0.33 4.28
N ALA A 14 0.17 -1.20 4.50
CA ALA A 14 0.04 -2.63 4.24
C ALA A 14 -1.00 -3.32 5.12
N LEU A 15 -1.10 -2.92 6.39
CA LEU A 15 -2.13 -3.41 7.31
C LEU A 15 -3.52 -2.94 6.89
N VAL A 16 -3.67 -1.66 6.56
CA VAL A 16 -4.94 -1.10 6.06
C VAL A 16 -5.36 -1.84 4.79
N ASP A 17 -4.46 -1.98 3.82
CA ASP A 17 -4.68 -2.74 2.59
C ASP A 17 -5.17 -4.17 2.88
N ALA A 18 -4.44 -4.94 3.71
CA ALA A 18 -4.80 -6.31 4.05
C ALA A 18 -6.19 -6.42 4.71
N LEU A 19 -6.48 -5.55 5.69
CA LEU A 19 -7.75 -5.55 6.41
C LEU A 19 -8.90 -5.16 5.47
N THR A 20 -8.71 -4.11 4.69
CA THR A 20 -9.74 -3.60 3.79
C THR A 20 -10.04 -4.58 2.65
N THR A 21 -9.03 -5.26 2.10
CA THR A 21 -9.24 -6.39 1.17
C THR A 21 -10.01 -7.52 1.83
N TRP A 22 -9.61 -7.94 3.04
CA TRP A 22 -10.24 -9.05 3.76
C TRP A 22 -11.73 -8.79 4.04
N PHE A 23 -12.04 -7.61 4.58
CA PHE A 23 -13.43 -7.22 4.84
C PHE A 23 -14.20 -6.92 3.57
N GLY A 24 -13.56 -6.33 2.56
CA GLY A 24 -14.18 -6.03 1.27
C GLY A 24 -14.70 -7.30 0.60
N VAL A 25 -13.87 -8.33 0.51
CA VAL A 25 -14.28 -9.60 -0.11
C VAL A 25 -15.41 -10.27 0.69
N ARG A 26 -15.36 -10.21 2.02
CA ARG A 26 -16.45 -10.74 2.88
C ARG A 26 -17.75 -9.93 2.78
N ALA A 27 -17.67 -8.65 2.42
CA ALA A 27 -18.82 -7.79 2.14
C ALA A 27 -19.38 -7.98 0.72
N GLY A 28 -18.79 -8.88 -0.09
CA GLY A 28 -19.26 -9.21 -1.44
C GLY A 28 -18.52 -8.48 -2.57
N PHE A 29 -17.46 -7.73 -2.28
CA PHE A 29 -16.61 -7.16 -3.33
C PHE A 29 -15.78 -8.26 -4.03
N GLN A 30 -15.64 -8.18 -5.34
CA GLN A 30 -14.81 -9.11 -6.09
C GLN A 30 -13.34 -8.69 -6.01
N GLU A 31 -12.46 -9.65 -5.69
CA GLU A 31 -11.02 -9.46 -5.78
C GLU A 31 -10.59 -9.62 -7.24
N ALA A 32 -10.02 -8.56 -7.82
CA ALA A 32 -9.59 -8.54 -9.21
C ALA A 32 -8.31 -9.37 -9.42
N ASN A 33 -7.51 -9.57 -8.37
CA ASN A 33 -6.29 -10.34 -8.44
C ASN A 33 -6.55 -11.84 -8.14
N PRO A 34 -6.45 -12.74 -9.13
CA PRO A 34 -6.74 -14.16 -8.94
C PRO A 34 -5.81 -14.82 -7.91
N LEU A 35 -4.56 -14.36 -7.79
CA LEU A 35 -3.59 -14.87 -6.81
C LEU A 35 -3.96 -14.48 -5.37
N VAL A 36 -4.61 -13.33 -5.18
CA VAL A 36 -5.10 -12.89 -3.88
C VAL A 36 -6.42 -13.60 -3.56
N ALA A 37 -7.31 -13.72 -4.55
CA ALA A 37 -8.57 -14.45 -4.48
C ALA A 37 -8.38 -15.90 -4.01
N GLU A 38 -7.39 -16.62 -4.56
CA GLU A 38 -7.09 -17.99 -4.16
C GLU A 38 -6.72 -18.11 -2.67
N ARG A 39 -5.96 -17.14 -2.16
CA ARG A 39 -5.47 -17.11 -0.77
C ARG A 39 -6.53 -16.68 0.23
N LEU A 40 -7.56 -15.95 -0.21
CA LEU A 40 -8.67 -15.50 0.64
C LEU A 40 -9.49 -16.65 1.22
N SER A 41 -9.42 -17.84 0.62
CA SER A 41 -10.02 -19.08 1.13
C SER A 41 -9.47 -19.49 2.51
N SER A 42 -8.24 -19.09 2.86
CA SER A 42 -7.59 -19.39 4.13
C SER A 42 -7.05 -18.12 4.79
N PRO A 43 -7.53 -17.74 5.99
CA PRO A 43 -7.00 -16.57 6.70
C PRO A 43 -5.48 -16.62 6.86
N LEU A 44 -4.94 -17.81 7.16
CA LEU A 44 -3.51 -17.98 7.36
C LEU A 44 -2.72 -17.75 6.07
N ALA A 45 -3.21 -18.28 4.93
CA ALA A 45 -2.56 -18.09 3.63
C ALA A 45 -2.62 -16.62 3.18
N PHE A 46 -3.78 -15.98 3.36
CA PHE A 46 -3.97 -14.57 3.03
C PHE A 46 -3.05 -13.67 3.88
N PHE A 47 -3.20 -13.66 5.20
CA PHE A 47 -2.42 -12.78 6.08
C PHE A 47 -0.94 -13.15 6.12
N GLY A 48 -0.60 -14.44 6.00
CA GLY A 48 0.79 -14.90 5.90
C GLY A 48 1.49 -14.39 4.64
N SER A 49 0.82 -14.47 3.48
CA SER A 49 1.38 -13.91 2.24
C SER A 49 1.51 -12.39 2.31
N TYR A 50 0.52 -11.69 2.88
CA TYR A 50 0.58 -10.25 3.12
C TYR A 50 1.74 -9.86 4.03
N ALA A 51 1.95 -10.58 5.14
CA ALA A 51 3.04 -10.36 6.06
C ALA A 51 4.40 -10.55 5.38
N LEU A 52 4.56 -11.60 4.56
CA LEU A 52 5.77 -11.84 3.79
C LEU A 52 6.09 -10.70 2.82
N PHE A 53 5.11 -10.31 1.98
CA PHE A 53 5.31 -9.19 1.04
C PHE A 53 5.55 -7.87 1.76
N THR A 54 4.95 -7.68 2.93
CA THR A 54 5.20 -6.50 3.77
C THR A 54 6.63 -6.50 4.29
N ALA A 55 7.13 -7.64 4.80
CA ALA A 55 8.52 -7.76 5.27
C ALA A 55 9.53 -7.52 4.14
N LEU A 56 9.28 -8.05 2.94
CA LEU A 56 10.10 -7.78 1.76
C LEU A 56 10.09 -6.29 1.40
N GLY A 57 8.92 -5.66 1.35
CA GLY A 57 8.78 -4.24 1.06
C GLY A 57 9.49 -3.35 2.09
N VAL A 58 9.38 -3.67 3.38
CA VAL A 58 10.13 -3.02 4.46
C VAL A 58 11.64 -3.18 4.25
N GLY A 59 12.09 -4.38 3.86
CA GLY A 59 13.48 -4.63 3.51
C GLY A 59 13.98 -3.72 2.39
N VAL A 60 13.21 -3.59 1.31
CA VAL A 60 13.54 -2.68 0.20
C VAL A 60 13.61 -1.23 0.68
N VAL A 61 12.60 -0.75 1.43
CA VAL A 61 12.57 0.61 1.98
C VAL A 61 13.79 0.89 2.86
N GLU A 62 14.11 -0.01 3.78
CA GLU A 62 15.23 0.12 4.71
C GLU A 62 16.58 0.10 3.97
N VAL A 63 16.76 -0.80 2.99
CA VAL A 63 17.96 -0.85 2.15
C VAL A 63 18.09 0.44 1.33
N SER A 64 17.02 0.90 0.70
CA SER A 64 17.00 2.14 -0.07
C SER A 64 17.40 3.35 0.79
N ILE A 65 16.91 3.45 2.02
CA ILE A 65 17.29 4.55 2.92
C ILE A 65 18.75 4.45 3.34
N ARG A 66 19.28 3.24 3.56
CA ARG A 66 20.72 3.06 3.85
C ARG A 66 21.61 3.47 2.67
N LEU A 67 21.16 3.21 1.45
CA LEU A 67 21.86 3.56 0.22
C LEU A 67 21.72 5.05 -0.16
N GLU A 68 20.84 5.83 0.49
CA GLU A 68 20.71 7.29 0.29
C GLU A 68 22.05 8.01 0.44
N LYS A 69 22.92 7.52 1.33
CA LYS A 69 24.28 8.07 1.53
C LYS A 69 25.16 8.00 0.28
N LEU A 70 24.88 7.05 -0.63
CA LEU A 70 25.60 6.89 -1.89
C LEU A 70 24.99 7.74 -2.99
N ASN A 71 23.65 7.83 -3.04
CA ASN A 71 22.94 8.67 -3.99
C ASN A 71 21.54 9.04 -3.44
N PRO A 72 21.15 10.32 -3.43
CA PRO A 72 19.83 10.75 -2.96
C PRO A 72 18.65 10.12 -3.73
N VAL A 73 18.86 9.61 -4.95
CA VAL A 73 17.83 8.88 -5.73
C VAL A 73 17.27 7.66 -4.97
N PHE A 74 18.07 6.99 -4.12
CA PHE A 74 17.56 5.85 -3.36
C PHE A 74 16.45 6.24 -2.38
N LYS A 75 16.41 7.48 -1.89
CA LYS A 75 15.30 7.99 -1.10
C LYS A 75 14.00 8.07 -1.90
N LEU A 76 14.08 8.37 -3.20
CA LEU A 76 12.91 8.38 -4.08
C LEU A 76 12.34 6.96 -4.26
N ILE A 77 13.18 5.93 -4.22
CA ILE A 77 12.72 4.53 -4.24
C ILE A 77 11.94 4.21 -2.96
N ALA A 78 12.47 4.57 -1.79
CA ALA A 78 11.77 4.38 -0.53
C ALA A 78 10.42 5.12 -0.50
N LEU A 79 10.39 6.38 -0.96
CA LEU A 79 9.17 7.16 -1.10
C LEU A 79 8.19 6.50 -2.09
N GLY A 80 8.67 6.09 -3.26
CA GLY A 80 7.88 5.43 -4.29
C GLY A 80 7.24 4.15 -3.79
N MET A 81 7.97 3.33 -3.02
CA MET A 81 7.44 2.12 -2.40
C MET A 81 6.28 2.42 -1.44
N VAL A 82 6.42 3.44 -0.59
CA VAL A 82 5.34 3.86 0.33
C VAL A 82 4.12 4.35 -0.46
N VAL A 83 4.34 5.18 -1.48
CA VAL A 83 3.27 5.74 -2.32
C VAL A 83 2.53 4.61 -3.05
N LEU A 84 3.26 3.71 -3.72
CA LEU A 84 2.69 2.57 -4.43
C LEU A 84 1.89 1.65 -3.51
N LYS A 85 2.35 1.46 -2.26
CA LYS A 85 1.60 0.68 -1.26
C LYS A 85 0.35 1.40 -0.76
N GLY A 86 0.35 2.73 -0.74
CA GLY A 86 -0.80 3.54 -0.39
C GLY A 86 -1.95 3.45 -1.39
N ILE A 87 -1.66 3.19 -2.67
CA ILE A 87 -2.68 3.09 -3.73
C ILE A 87 -3.76 2.04 -3.41
N PRO A 88 -3.43 0.74 -3.25
CA PRO A 88 -4.45 -0.27 -2.95
C PRO A 88 -5.10 -0.02 -1.58
N ALA A 89 -4.34 0.43 -0.57
CA ALA A 89 -4.86 0.74 0.76
C ALA A 89 -5.98 1.80 0.72
N VAL A 90 -5.73 2.91 0.02
CA VAL A 90 -6.70 4.00 -0.13
C VAL A 90 -7.89 3.56 -0.98
N ASN A 91 -7.64 2.86 -2.09
CA ASN A 91 -8.72 2.36 -2.96
C ASN A 91 -9.69 1.45 -2.20
N ASN A 92 -9.17 0.48 -1.46
CA ASN A 92 -9.99 -0.46 -0.71
C ASN A 92 -10.73 0.24 0.44
N LEU A 93 -10.11 1.22 1.09
CA LEU A 93 -10.79 2.04 2.10
C LEU A 93 -11.96 2.82 1.49
N LEU A 94 -11.78 3.45 0.32
CA LEU A 94 -12.83 4.20 -0.37
C LEU A 94 -13.97 3.29 -0.82
N LEU A 95 -13.67 2.11 -1.37
CA LEU A 95 -14.69 1.12 -1.73
C LEU A 95 -15.54 0.72 -0.52
N LEU A 96 -14.93 0.53 0.64
CA LEU A 96 -15.65 0.20 1.87
C LEU A 96 -16.53 1.34 2.40
N THR A 97 -16.24 2.60 2.06
CA THR A 97 -17.13 3.73 2.38
C THR A 97 -18.36 3.83 1.45
N GLY A 98 -18.50 2.93 0.48
CA GLY A 98 -19.61 2.92 -0.47
C GLY A 98 -19.39 3.77 -1.72
N LEU A 99 -18.18 4.31 -1.92
CA LEU A 99 -17.83 4.97 -3.19
C LEU A 99 -17.71 3.92 -4.29
N GLY A 100 -18.49 4.08 -5.36
CA GLY A 100 -18.43 3.19 -6.50
C GLY A 100 -17.06 3.20 -7.21
N PRO A 101 -16.75 2.18 -8.03
CA PRO A 101 -15.45 2.04 -8.69
C PRO A 101 -15.02 3.25 -9.52
N SER A 102 -15.97 3.94 -10.16
CA SER A 102 -15.75 5.17 -10.93
C SER A 102 -15.35 6.36 -10.04
N GLY A 103 -15.84 6.42 -8.81
CA GLY A 103 -15.44 7.42 -7.81
C GLY A 103 -14.00 7.21 -7.35
N VAL A 104 -13.61 5.94 -7.13
CA VAL A 104 -12.26 5.56 -6.70
C VAL A 104 -11.20 5.91 -7.76
N VAL A 105 -11.43 5.53 -9.02
CA VAL A 105 -10.52 5.85 -10.14
C VAL A 105 -10.37 7.37 -10.35
N ALA A 106 -11.38 8.18 -10.03
CA ALA A 106 -11.27 9.65 -10.12
C ALA A 106 -10.50 10.27 -8.93
N THR A 107 -10.61 9.69 -7.74
CA THR A 107 -9.94 10.22 -6.53
C THR A 107 -8.48 9.83 -6.41
N THR A 108 -8.09 8.63 -6.84
CA THR A 108 -6.74 8.10 -6.56
C THR A 108 -5.63 8.77 -7.38
N PRO A 109 -5.76 8.99 -8.69
CA PRO A 109 -4.79 9.75 -9.47
C PRO A 109 -4.69 11.19 -8.98
N LYS A 110 -5.84 11.81 -8.66
CA LYS A 110 -5.89 13.19 -8.15
C LYS A 110 -5.21 13.32 -6.79
N PHE A 111 -5.44 12.39 -5.87
CA PHE A 111 -4.79 12.38 -4.56
C PHE A 111 -3.28 12.13 -4.67
N LEU A 112 -2.85 11.18 -5.49
CA LEU A 112 -1.42 10.90 -5.74
C LEU A 112 -0.71 12.08 -6.40
N LEU A 113 -1.34 12.72 -7.39
CA LEU A 113 -0.84 13.95 -8.01
C LEU A 113 -0.77 15.09 -6.98
N THR A 114 -1.78 15.24 -6.13
CA THR A 114 -1.78 16.28 -5.11
C THR A 114 -0.68 16.01 -4.08
N LEU A 115 -0.45 14.77 -3.64
CA LEU A 115 0.61 14.42 -2.69
C LEU A 115 2.01 14.59 -3.28
N ALA A 116 2.18 14.29 -4.58
CA ALA A 116 3.44 14.46 -5.30
C ALA A 116 3.75 15.94 -5.62
N LEU A 117 2.73 16.73 -5.90
CA LEU A 117 2.84 18.16 -6.25
C LEU A 117 2.78 19.08 -5.04
N SER A 118 2.20 18.64 -3.92
CA SER A 118 2.07 19.45 -2.70
C SER A 118 3.39 19.64 -1.97
N GLY A 119 4.51 19.09 -2.49
CA GLY A 119 5.86 19.33 -1.98
C GLY A 119 5.89 19.45 -0.46
N TRP A 120 5.39 18.42 0.24
CA TRP A 120 5.20 18.55 1.68
C TRP A 120 6.58 18.69 2.34
N PRO A 121 6.81 19.74 3.16
CA PRO A 121 8.11 20.07 3.76
C PRO A 121 8.77 18.93 4.56
#